data_AF-A0A3B5PQE0-F1
#
_entry.id   AF-A0A3B5PQE0-F1
#
_cell.length_a   1.000
_cell.length_b   1.000
_cell.length_c   1.000
_cell.angle_alpha   90.00
_cell.angle_beta   90.00
_cell.angle_gamma   90.00
#
_symmetry.space_group_name_H-M   'P 1'
#
loop_
_entity.id
_entity.type
_entity.pdbx_description
1 polymer ?
#
loop_
_entity_poly.entity_id
_entity_poly.type
_entity_poly.pdbx_seq_one_letter_code
_entity_poly.pdbx_strand_id
1 'polypeptide(L)'
;MTLFLPVFSVCQVIAVYDYTAANQDEMSFSKGQLINVLDKSNPDWWRGEVNGVTGLFPFNYVQMTTDNEPSQKCLWVKRRKSFLLQKISRPV
;
A
#
# COMPACT_ATOMS: atom_id res chain seq x y z
N MET A 1 21.60 18.47 22.24
CA MET A 1 20.58 19.09 21.36
C MET A 1 20.56 18.31 20.07
N THR A 2 19.80 17.22 20.03
CA THR A 2 19.67 16.41 18.81
C THR A 2 18.64 17.12 17.94
N LEU A 3 19.09 17.70 16.83
CA LEU A 3 18.19 18.26 15.83
C LEU A 3 17.39 17.09 15.25
N PHE A 4 16.11 17.02 15.61
CA PHE A 4 15.13 16.19 14.91
C PHE A 4 15.05 16.74 13.49
N LEU A 5 15.88 16.20 12.59
CA LEU A 5 15.62 16.38 11.17
C LEU A 5 14.23 15.78 10.91
N PRO A 6 13.29 16.52 10.32
CA PRO A 6 12.01 15.95 9.94
C PRO A 6 12.31 14.76 9.03
N VAL A 7 11.80 13.60 9.41
CA VAL A 7 11.92 12.39 8.59
C VAL A 7 11.09 12.64 7.35
N PHE A 8 11.73 13.07 6.26
CA PHE A 8 11.05 13.33 5.00
C PHE A 8 10.64 11.99 4.39
N SER A 9 9.36 11.66 4.49
CA SER A 9 8.80 10.50 3.80
C SER A 9 8.60 10.83 2.32
N VAL A 10 9.02 9.93 1.44
CA VAL A 10 8.93 10.03 -0.02
C VAL A 10 7.48 9.95 -0.48
N CYS A 11 6.70 9.05 0.09
CA CYS A 11 5.27 8.87 -0.17
C CYS A 11 4.62 8.04 0.95
N GLN A 12 3.30 7.97 0.94
CA GLN A 12 2.54 7.07 1.79
C GLN A 12 1.99 5.90 0.97
N VAL A 13 1.93 4.73 1.59
CA VAL A 13 1.38 3.50 1.01
C VAL A 13 0.47 2.82 2.04
N ILE A 14 -0.44 1.98 1.57
CA ILE A 14 -1.31 1.16 2.42
C ILE A 14 -0.96 -0.30 2.24
N ALA A 15 -0.79 -1.02 3.35
CA ALA A 15 -0.61 -2.46 3.34
C ALA A 15 -1.86 -3.17 2.80
N VAL A 16 -1.71 -4.04 1.80
CA VAL A 16 -2.82 -4.83 1.24
C VAL A 16 -2.89 -6.25 1.82
N TYR A 17 -1.80 -6.68 2.47
CA TYR A 17 -1.69 -7.94 3.21
C TYR A 17 -1.00 -7.70 4.56
N ASP A 18 -1.15 -8.65 5.47
CA ASP A 18 -0.35 -8.70 6.70
C ASP A 18 1.07 -9.16 6.38
N TYR A 19 2.05 -8.64 7.12
CA TYR A 19 3.44 -9.04 7.00
C TYR A 19 4.10 -9.11 8.37
N THR A 20 4.79 -10.22 8.62
CA THR A 20 5.60 -10.43 9.83
C THR A 20 7.06 -10.39 9.43
N ALA A 21 7.83 -9.53 10.08
CA ALA A 21 9.27 -9.42 9.90
C ALA A 21 9.95 -10.78 10.14
N ALA A 22 10.70 -11.23 9.15
CA ALA A 22 11.54 -12.42 9.21
C ALA A 22 12.93 -12.11 9.78
N ASN A 23 13.42 -10.87 9.60
CA ASN A 23 14.72 -10.41 10.07
C ASN A 23 14.63 -9.16 10.96
N GLN A 24 15.71 -8.83 11.66
CA GLN A 24 15.74 -7.72 12.64
C GLN A 24 15.68 -6.32 12.00
N ASP A 25 16.07 -6.22 10.72
CA ASP A 25 16.03 -5.01 9.91
C ASP A 25 14.68 -4.81 9.19
N GLU A 26 13.80 -5.80 9.25
CA GLU A 26 12.46 -5.78 8.68
C GLU A 26 11.42 -5.26 9.68
N MET A 27 10.29 -4.77 9.17
CA MET A 27 9.19 -4.26 9.99
C MET A 27 7.91 -5.07 9.76
N SER A 28 7.24 -5.43 10.85
CA SER A 28 5.92 -6.07 10.79
C SER A 28 4.81 -5.03 10.67
N PHE A 29 3.77 -5.34 9.90
CA PHE A 29 2.58 -4.49 9.77
C PHE A 29 1.34 -5.33 9.42
N SER A 30 0.18 -4.78 9.70
CA SER A 30 -1.12 -5.39 9.40
C SER A 30 -1.72 -4.82 8.11
N LYS A 31 -2.57 -5.60 7.46
CA LYS A 31 -3.37 -5.15 6.32
C LYS A 31 -4.17 -3.89 6.68
N GLY A 32 -4.14 -2.92 5.79
CA GLY A 32 -4.80 -1.62 5.94
C GLY A 32 -3.97 -0.58 6.69
N GLN A 33 -2.79 -0.95 7.21
CA GLN A 33 -1.90 -0.02 7.89
C GLN A 33 -1.26 0.95 6.89
N LEU A 34 -1.22 2.23 7.24
CA LEU A 34 -0.51 3.25 6.49
C LEU A 34 0.97 3.21 6.85
N ILE A 35 1.82 3.19 5.82
CA ILE A 35 3.27 3.15 5.95
C ILE A 35 3.84 4.37 5.26
N ASN A 36 4.69 5.09 5.99
CA ASN A 36 5.43 6.22 5.46
C ASN A 36 6.71 5.69 4.82
N VAL A 37 6.83 5.78 3.49
CA VAL A 37 7.99 5.29 2.77
C VAL A 37 9.13 6.29 2.93
N LEU A 38 10.27 5.84 3.45
CA LEU A 38 11.46 6.65 3.67
C LEU A 38 12.48 6.49 2.54
N ASP A 39 12.60 5.28 2.00
CA ASP A 39 13.45 4.98 0.84
C ASP A 39 12.83 3.89 -0.04
N LYS A 40 12.92 4.10 -1.35
CA LYS A 40 12.43 3.20 -2.41
C LYS A 40 13.49 2.94 -3.49
N SER A 41 14.76 3.20 -3.19
CA SER A 41 15.89 3.02 -4.09
C SER A 41 16.10 1.56 -4.51
N ASN A 42 15.76 0.62 -3.62
CA ASN A 42 15.77 -0.81 -3.89
C ASN A 42 14.40 -1.25 -4.49
N PRO A 43 14.38 -2.00 -5.61
CA PRO A 43 13.14 -2.40 -6.28
C PRO A 43 12.35 -3.49 -5.55
N ASP A 44 13.00 -4.30 -4.71
CA ASP A 44 12.37 -5.44 -4.03
C ASP A 44 11.94 -5.09 -2.59
N TRP A 45 12.73 -4.26 -1.92
CA TRP A 45 12.55 -3.91 -0.51
C TRP A 45 12.58 -2.41 -0.30
N TRP A 46 11.52 -1.88 0.29
CA TRP A 46 11.45 -0.47 0.65
C TRP A 46 11.68 -0.29 2.14
N ARG A 47 12.22 0.86 2.50
CA ARG A 47 12.35 1.26 3.90
C ARG A 47 11.18 2.15 4.26
N GLY A 48 10.47 1.79 5.32
CA GLY A 48 9.31 2.54 5.79
C GLY A 48 9.33 2.79 7.28
N GLU A 49 8.34 3.56 7.71
CA GLU A 49 8.08 3.89 9.10
C GLU A 49 6.59 3.74 9.41
N VAL A 50 6.31 3.14 10.57
CA VAL A 50 4.99 3.12 11.18
C VAL A 50 5.09 3.29 12.68
N ASN A 51 4.39 4.28 13.23
CA ASN A 51 4.31 4.55 14.68
C ASN A 51 5.69 4.63 15.37
N GLY A 52 6.68 5.21 14.69
CA GLY A 52 8.07 5.34 15.14
C GLY A 52 8.95 4.13 14.87
N VAL A 53 8.39 3.01 14.41
CA VAL A 53 9.15 1.81 14.04
C VAL A 53 9.58 1.92 12.58
N THR A 54 10.87 1.84 12.32
CA THR A 54 11.41 1.83 10.95
C THR A 54 11.96 0.46 10.59
N GLY A 55 11.74 0.03 9.37
CA GLY A 55 12.37 -1.19 8.86
C GLY A 55 12.09 -1.42 7.38
N LEU A 56 12.64 -2.50 6.86
CA LEU A 56 12.44 -2.97 5.51
C LEU A 56 11.11 -3.71 5.39
N PHE A 57 10.48 -3.58 4.24
CA PHE A 57 9.31 -4.36 3.87
C PHE A 57 9.24 -4.58 2.36
N PRO A 58 8.59 -5.66 1.91
CA PRO A 58 8.50 -5.98 0.49
C PRO A 58 7.46 -5.09 -0.21
N PHE A 59 7.83 -4.48 -1.34
CA PHE A 59 6.99 -3.49 -2.02
C PHE A 59 5.66 -4.08 -2.54
N ASN A 60 5.63 -5.38 -2.84
CA ASN A 60 4.44 -6.08 -3.35
C ASN A 60 3.37 -6.34 -2.29
N TYR A 61 3.63 -6.01 -1.02
CA TYR A 61 2.65 -6.09 0.07
C TYR A 61 1.89 -4.78 0.30
N VAL A 62 2.24 -3.73 -0.46
CA VAL A 62 1.65 -2.40 -0.31
C VAL A 62 1.11 -1.87 -1.63
N GLN A 63 0.22 -0.89 -1.53
CA GLN A 63 -0.31 -0.12 -2.64
C GLN A 63 -0.10 1.37 -2.37
N MET A 64 0.27 2.14 -3.40
CA MET A 64 0.37 3.59 -3.27
C MET A 64 -0.99 4.18 -2.87
N THR A 65 -1.01 5.00 -1.83
CA THR A 65 -2.16 5.85 -1.54
C THR A 65 -2.12 6.97 -2.56
N THR A 66 -2.76 6.77 -3.72
CA THR A 66 -2.96 7.87 -4.66
C THR A 66 -3.75 8.96 -3.93
N ASP A 67 -3.23 10.19 -3.93
CA ASP A 67 -3.89 11.42 -3.46
C ASP A 67 -5.16 11.79 -4.28
N ASN A 68 -5.91 10.79 -4.76
CA ASN A 68 -7.15 10.98 -5.49
C ASN A 68 -8.16 9.88 -5.16
N GLU A 69 -8.97 10.21 -4.15
CA GLU A 69 -10.42 9.99 -4.08
C GLU A 69 -10.94 8.63 -3.56
N PRO A 70 -11.86 8.63 -2.56
CA PRO A 70 -12.51 7.43 -2.00
C PRO A 70 -13.36 6.58 -2.98
N SER A 71 -13.44 6.94 -4.26
CA SER A 71 -14.26 6.26 -5.27
C SER A 71 -13.70 4.95 -5.85
N GLN A 72 -12.46 4.55 -5.56
CA GLN A 72 -11.90 3.31 -6.14
C GLN A 72 -12.46 2.00 -5.57
N LYS A 73 -13.01 2.00 -4.34
CA LYS A 73 -13.78 0.85 -3.82
C LYS A 73 -15.04 0.56 -4.65
N CYS A 74 -15.65 1.59 -5.24
CA CYS A 74 -16.84 1.44 -6.08
C CYS A 74 -16.53 1.07 -7.54
N LEU A 75 -15.34 1.39 -8.07
CA LEU A 75 -14.98 1.13 -9.47
C LEU A 75 -14.69 -0.35 -9.75
N TRP A 76 -14.03 -1.06 -8.83
CA TRP A 76 -13.80 -2.51 -8.98
C TRP A 76 -15.11 -3.32 -8.90
N VAL A 77 -16.03 -2.92 -8.01
CA VAL A 77 -17.38 -3.51 -7.92
C VAL A 77 -18.20 -3.25 -9.18
N LYS A 78 -18.07 -2.05 -9.77
CA LYS A 78 -18.77 -1.69 -11.02
C LYS A 78 -18.24 -2.46 -12.24
N ARG A 79 -16.92 -2.65 -12.37
CA ARG A 79 -16.32 -3.39 -13.49
C ARG A 79 -16.69 -4.88 -13.50
N ARG A 80 -16.84 -5.52 -12.33
CA ARG A 80 -17.28 -6.93 -12.24
C ARG A 80 -18.77 -7.13 -12.54
N LYS A 81 -19.63 -6.15 -12.23
CA LYS A 81 -21.06 -6.21 -12.59
C LYS A 81 -21.32 -5.96 -14.08
N SER A 82 -20.49 -5.13 -14.74
CA SER A 82 -20.66 -4.81 -16.17
C SER A 82 -20.41 -6.01 -17.10
N PHE A 83 -19.50 -6.92 -16.73
CA PHE A 83 -19.15 -8.08 -17.56
C PHE A 83 -20.23 -9.19 -17.56
N LEU A 84 -21.02 -9.30 -16.48
CA LEU A 84 -22.11 -10.27 -16.38
C LEU A 84 -23.40 -9.82 -17.10
N LEU A 85 -23.62 -8.52 -17.24
CA LEU A 85 -24.83 -7.98 -17.89
C LEU A 85 -24.73 -7.89 -19.42
N GLN A 86 -23.52 -7.95 -20.02
CA GLN A 86 -23.39 -8.00 -21.49
C GLN A 86 -23.63 -9.38 -22.12
N LYS A 87 -23.71 -10.46 -21.32
CA LYS A 87 -23.95 -11.82 -21.85
C LYS A 87 -25.42 -12.23 -21.97
N ILE A 88 -26.38 -11.37 -21.59
CA ILE A 88 -27.83 -11.73 -21.57
C ILE A 88 -28.65 -10.93 -22.60
N SER A 89 -28.04 -10.13 -23.46
CA SER A 89 -28.75 -9.36 -24.50
C SER A 89 -28.22 -9.63 -25.91
N ARG A 90 -28.22 -10.89 -26.32
CA ARG A 90 -28.43 -11.20 -27.74
C ARG A 90 -29.90 -11.57 -27.90
N PRO A 91 -30.73 -10.71 -28.51
CA PRO A 91 -32.12 -11.02 -28.78
C PRO A 91 -32.23 -12.01 -29.95
N VAL A 92 -33.13 -12.99 -29.77
CA VAL A 92 -33.72 -13.97 -30.71
C VAL A 92 -32.76 -14.75 -31.59
#